data_AF-A0A1F0ISA8-F1
#
_entry.id   AF-A0A1F0ISA8-F1
#
_cell.length_a   1.000
_cell.length_b   1.000
_cell.length_c   1.000
_cell.angle_alpha   90.00
_cell.angle_beta   90.00
_cell.angle_gamma   90.00
#
_symmetry.space_group_name_H-M   'P 1'
#
loop_
_entity.id
_entity.type
_entity.pdbx_description
1 polymer ?
#
loop_
_entity_poly.entity_id
_entity_poly.type
_entity_poly.pdbx_seq_one_letter_code
_entity_poly.pdbx_strand_id
1 'polypeptide(L)'
;MSRKLISAAHSLQLVPVYDIIHFGVVRSKVVIRSIGKPDILTIVPGTLKPGDSKNEDVYTKKHTFKLADVSQNKTLYLENLKATPFVALYIDETGNTRVSGSPDYPLTFSFEIGGGLYNCTLSGTGPGVDAFL
;
A
#
# COMPACT_ATOMS: atom_id res chain seq x y z
N MET A 1 18.08 19.03 -1.47
CA MET A 1 17.73 18.53 -0.13
C MET A 1 16.65 17.47 -0.27
N SER A 2 16.96 16.20 0.04
CA SER A 2 15.98 15.11 0.03
C SER A 2 15.09 15.23 1.27
N ARG A 3 13.86 15.72 1.12
CA ARG A 3 12.86 15.68 2.19
C ARG A 3 12.46 14.21 2.38
N LYS A 4 13.00 13.57 3.42
CA LYS A 4 12.46 12.31 3.93
C LYS A 4 11.13 12.64 4.61
N LEU A 5 10.04 12.48 3.87
CA LEU A 5 8.67 12.69 4.33
C LEU A 5 8.26 11.49 5.17
N ILE A 6 8.02 11.73 6.45
CA ILE A 6 7.57 10.72 7.42
C ILE A 6 6.04 10.76 7.35
N SER A 7 5.42 9.77 6.72
CA SER A 7 3.97 9.63 6.73
C SER A 7 3.49 9.33 8.16
N ALA A 8 2.45 10.03 8.59
CA ALA A 8 1.74 9.81 9.86
C ALA A 8 0.78 8.60 9.79
N ALA A 9 0.92 7.72 8.79
CA ALA A 9 0.16 6.50 8.71
C ALA A 9 0.49 5.62 9.92
N HIS A 10 -0.49 5.47 10.81
CA HIS A 10 -0.46 4.48 11.89
C HIS A 10 -1.03 3.14 11.41
N SER A 11 -1.67 3.14 10.24
CA SER A 11 -2.29 1.97 9.64
C SER A 11 -2.28 2.09 8.12
N LEU A 12 -1.91 1.01 7.44
CA LEU A 12 -2.03 0.82 6.01
C LEU A 12 -3.14 -0.20 5.78
N GLN A 13 -4.12 0.12 4.95
CA GLN A 13 -5.21 -0.80 4.64
C GLN A 13 -4.97 -1.44 3.28
N LEU A 14 -5.10 -2.76 3.20
CA LEU A 14 -5.02 -3.53 1.96
C LEU A 14 -6.40 -4.07 1.63
N VAL A 15 -6.90 -3.73 0.44
CA VAL A 15 -8.16 -4.25 -0.09
C VAL A 15 -7.82 -5.28 -1.16
N PRO A 16 -8.12 -6.57 -0.96
CA PRO A 16 -7.92 -7.57 -2.00
C PRO A 16 -8.71 -7.21 -3.26
N VAL A 17 -8.10 -7.35 -4.44
CA VAL A 17 -8.76 -6.98 -5.70
C VAL A 17 -10.06 -7.78 -5.91
N TYR A 18 -10.06 -9.04 -5.52
CA TYR A 18 -11.23 -9.91 -5.66
C TYR A 18 -12.43 -9.48 -4.79
N ASP A 19 -12.21 -8.65 -3.77
CA ASP A 19 -13.27 -8.09 -2.93
C ASP A 19 -13.83 -6.78 -3.49
N ILE A 20 -13.21 -6.18 -4.51
CA ILE A 20 -13.64 -4.90 -5.08
C ILE A 20 -14.80 -5.11 -6.05
N ILE A 21 -15.97 -4.55 -5.72
CA ILE A 21 -17.19 -4.60 -6.54
C ILE A 21 -17.22 -3.43 -7.53
N HIS A 22 -16.72 -2.27 -7.11
CA HIS A 22 -16.70 -1.07 -7.92
C HIS A 22 -15.43 -0.28 -7.67
N PHE A 23 -14.77 0.11 -8.76
CA PHE A 23 -13.61 0.99 -8.74
C PHE A 23 -13.71 1.96 -9.90
N GLY A 24 -13.55 3.25 -9.62
CA GLY A 24 -13.54 4.28 -10.65
C GLY A 24 -12.69 5.46 -10.22
N VAL A 25 -11.93 6.02 -11.17
CA VAL A 25 -11.17 7.25 -10.97
C VAL A 25 -11.87 8.38 -11.71
N VAL A 26 -12.28 9.42 -10.99
CA VAL A 26 -12.84 10.64 -11.55
C VAL A 26 -11.90 11.79 -11.23
N ARG A 27 -11.19 12.27 -12.27
CA ARG A 27 -10.10 13.25 -12.14
C ARG A 27 -9.01 12.71 -11.20
N SER A 28 -8.88 13.29 -10.01
CA SER A 28 -7.90 12.89 -8.99
C SER A 28 -8.53 12.09 -7.85
N LYS A 29 -9.82 11.76 -7.90
CA LYS A 29 -10.54 11.05 -6.83
C LYS A 29 -10.87 9.61 -7.23
N VAL A 30 -10.73 8.69 -6.29
CA VAL A 30 -11.15 7.30 -6.42
C VAL A 30 -12.48 7.09 -5.70
N VAL A 31 -13.38 6.39 -6.37
CA VAL A 31 -14.53 5.75 -5.74
C VAL A 31 -14.25 4.26 -5.70
N ILE A 32 -14.17 3.70 -4.50
CA ILE A 32 -13.98 2.27 -4.26
C ILE A 32 -15.14 1.72 -3.41
N ARG A 33 -15.67 0.57 -3.80
CA ARG A 33 -16.63 -0.22 -3.03
C ARG A 33 -16.15 -1.66 -3.01
N SER A 34 -15.97 -2.21 -1.81
CA SER A 34 -15.54 -3.60 -1.61
C SER A 34 -16.50 -4.38 -0.72
N ILE A 35 -16.44 -5.71 -0.82
CA ILE A 35 -17.06 -6.66 0.10
C ILE A 35 -16.11 -6.86 1.28
N GLY A 36 -16.65 -7.08 2.48
CA GLY A 36 -15.84 -7.40 3.65
C GLY A 36 -15.08 -6.20 4.22
N LYS A 37 -14.08 -6.48 5.05
CA LYS A 37 -13.24 -5.47 5.70
C LYS A 37 -11.84 -5.52 5.09
N PRO A 38 -11.21 -4.37 4.79
CA PRO A 38 -9.81 -4.33 4.39
C PRO A 38 -8.91 -4.95 5.45
N ASP A 39 -7.82 -5.57 5.03
CA ASP A 39 -6.75 -6.01 5.92
C ASP A 39 -6.01 -4.78 6.45
N ILE A 40 -6.07 -4.57 7.76
CA ILE A 40 -5.41 -3.43 8.42
C ILE A 40 -4.05 -3.87 8.93
N LEU A 41 -2.99 -3.36 8.30
CA LEU A 41 -1.63 -3.54 8.77
C LEU A 41 -1.25 -2.42 9.73
N THR A 42 -1.05 -2.79 11.00
CA THR A 42 -0.47 -1.89 12.01
C THR A 42 1.02 -1.73 11.75
N ILE A 43 1.37 -0.63 11.09
CA ILE A 43 2.75 -0.32 10.73
C ILE A 43 3.48 0.38 11.87
N VAL A 44 4.80 0.21 11.92
CA VAL A 44 5.64 0.99 12.84
C VAL A 44 5.48 2.46 12.44
N PRO A 45 5.03 3.35 13.34
CA PRO A 45 4.76 4.75 13.01
C PRO A 45 5.97 5.42 12.37
N GLY A 46 5.73 6.23 11.33
CA GLY A 46 6.76 6.97 10.61
C GLY A 46 7.65 6.14 9.67
N THR A 47 7.35 4.86 9.48
CA THR A 47 8.12 4.01 8.56
C THR A 47 7.55 3.93 7.15
N LEU A 48 6.28 4.30 6.95
CA LEU A 48 5.68 4.35 5.62
C LEU A 48 6.35 5.44 4.80
N LYS A 49 6.88 5.03 3.65
CA LYS A 49 7.44 5.88 2.63
C LYS A 49 6.74 5.53 1.33
N PRO A 50 5.73 6.31 0.93
CA PRO A 50 5.17 6.15 -0.38
C PRO A 50 6.18 6.57 -1.44
N GLY A 51 6.21 5.87 -2.55
CA GLY A 51 7.19 6.09 -3.61
C GLY A 51 6.58 5.88 -4.97
N ASP A 52 6.30 6.98 -5.67
CA ASP A 52 5.96 6.95 -7.09
C ASP A 52 7.19 7.42 -7.88
N SER A 53 7.67 6.61 -8.82
CA SER A 53 8.63 7.05 -9.83
C SER A 53 7.99 6.98 -11.21
N LYS A 54 8.17 8.03 -12.01
CA LYS A 54 7.73 8.03 -13.41
C LYS A 54 8.86 7.49 -14.28
N ASN A 55 8.58 6.44 -15.04
CA ASN A 55 9.44 5.98 -16.12
C ASN A 55 8.66 6.04 -17.43
N GLU A 56 9.07 6.94 -18.33
CA GLU A 56 8.32 7.28 -19.55
C GLU A 56 6.85 7.59 -19.25
N ASP A 57 5.91 6.76 -19.68
CA ASP A 57 4.47 6.92 -19.49
C ASP A 57 3.87 6.02 -18.39
N VAL A 58 4.71 5.27 -17.68
CA VAL A 58 4.29 4.36 -16.60
C VAL A 58 4.79 4.85 -15.25
N TYR A 59 3.89 4.97 -14.28
CA TYR A 59 4.25 5.22 -12.89
C TYR A 59 4.55 3.89 -12.20
N THR A 60 5.78 3.72 -11.72
CA THR A 60 6.15 2.64 -10.82
C THR A 60 5.82 3.05 -9.40
N LYS A 61 5.03 2.21 -8.72
CA LYS A 61 4.60 2.40 -7.34
C LYS A 61 5.41 1.50 -6.46
N LYS A 62 6.04 2.04 -5.42
CA LYS A 62 6.84 1.32 -4.45
C LYS A 62 6.70 1.97 -3.07
N HIS A 63 5.81 1.42 -2.26
CA HIS A 63 5.62 1.85 -0.87
C HIS A 63 6.43 0.94 0.04
N THR A 64 7.26 1.52 0.89
CA THR A 64 8.05 0.76 1.88
C THR A 64 7.62 1.11 3.29
N PHE A 65 7.53 0.12 4.17
CA PHE A 65 7.14 0.30 5.57
C PHE A 65 7.66 -0.85 6.42
N LYS A 66 7.56 -0.72 7.75
CA LYS A 66 7.98 -1.77 8.67
C LYS A 66 6.85 -2.28 9.53
N LEU A 67 6.89 -3.57 9.85
CA LEU A 67 6.02 -4.20 10.86
C LEU A 67 6.89 -4.74 12.00
N ALA A 68 6.42 -4.54 13.23
CA ALA A 68 7.05 -5.11 14.43
C ALA A 68 6.57 -6.54 14.70
N ASP A 69 7.02 -7.12 15.81
CA ASP A 69 6.53 -8.40 16.35
C ASP A 69 6.76 -9.59 15.39
N VAL A 70 8.03 -9.93 15.16
CA VAL A 70 8.40 -11.08 14.34
C VAL A 70 8.01 -12.37 15.05
N SER A 71 7.00 -13.05 14.52
CA SER A 71 6.46 -14.30 15.06
C SER A 71 6.09 -15.25 13.93
N GLN A 72 6.06 -16.55 14.20
CA GLN A 72 5.76 -17.57 13.18
C GLN A 72 4.36 -17.38 12.58
N ASN A 73 3.36 -17.08 13.41
CA ASN A 73 1.99 -16.82 12.96
C ASN A 73 1.90 -15.59 12.05
N LYS A 74 2.62 -14.51 12.41
CA LYS A 74 2.65 -13.30 11.60
C LYS A 74 3.38 -13.52 10.28
N THR A 75 4.48 -14.27 10.28
CA THR A 75 5.19 -14.64 9.05
C THR A 75 4.26 -15.41 8.10
N LEU A 76 3.52 -16.41 8.59
CA LEU A 76 2.56 -17.16 7.77
C LEU A 76 1.47 -16.25 7.18
N TYR A 77 0.92 -15.34 8.00
CA TYR A 77 -0.03 -14.34 7.54
C TYR A 77 0.55 -13.45 6.43
N LEU A 78 1.76 -12.93 6.60
CA LEU A 78 2.42 -12.07 5.60
C LEU A 78 2.79 -12.83 4.32
N GLU A 79 3.12 -14.13 4.41
CA GLU A 79 3.31 -14.99 3.24
C GLU A 79 2.02 -15.15 2.45
N ASN A 80 0.87 -15.32 3.11
CA ASN A 80 -0.43 -15.37 2.43
C ASN A 80 -0.76 -14.06 1.70
N LEU A 81 -0.36 -12.90 2.26
CA LEU A 81 -0.53 -11.61 1.57
C LEU A 81 0.27 -11.56 0.27
N LYS A 82 1.45 -12.18 0.16
CA LYS A 82 2.24 -12.17 -1.09
C LYS A 82 1.48 -12.79 -2.28
N ALA A 83 0.59 -13.74 -2.02
CA ALA A 83 -0.18 -14.43 -3.05
C ALA A 83 -1.40 -13.62 -3.52
N THR A 84 -1.67 -12.44 -2.94
CA THR A 84 -2.88 -11.67 -3.20
C THR A 84 -2.53 -10.30 -3.82
N PRO A 85 -3.20 -9.91 -4.93
CA PRO A 85 -3.12 -8.55 -5.45
C PRO A 85 -4.03 -7.60 -4.66
N PHE A 86 -3.54 -6.39 -4.39
CA PHE A 86 -4.24 -5.41 -3.54
C PHE A 86 -4.38 -4.03 -4.17
N VAL A 87 -5.39 -3.30 -3.71
CA VAL A 87 -5.42 -1.84 -3.70
C VAL A 87 -5.10 -1.37 -2.28
N ALA A 88 -4.18 -0.44 -2.12
CA ALA A 88 -3.75 0.05 -0.82
C ALA A 88 -4.36 1.43 -0.50
N LEU A 89 -4.86 1.60 0.72
CA LEU A 89 -5.32 2.89 1.24
C LEU A 89 -4.39 3.32 2.38
N TYR A 90 -3.90 4.56 2.32
CA TYR A 90 -3.00 5.10 3.32
C TYR A 90 -3.23 6.59 3.53
N ILE A 91 -2.72 7.11 4.66
CA ILE A 91 -2.72 8.54 4.94
C ILE A 91 -1.36 9.09 4.52
N ASP A 92 -1.35 10.08 3.62
CA ASP A 92 -0.13 10.75 3.20
C ASP A 92 0.41 11.72 4.28
N GLU A 93 1.57 12.30 4.05
CA GLU A 93 2.20 13.28 4.95
C GLU A 93 1.36 14.55 5.19
N THR A 94 0.38 14.83 4.33
CA THR A 94 -0.52 15.98 4.44
C THR A 94 -1.82 15.65 5.18
N GLY A 95 -1.97 14.40 5.63
CA GLY A 95 -3.17 13.91 6.31
C GLY A 95 -4.30 13.49 5.36
N ASN A 96 -4.05 13.45 4.06
CA ASN A 96 -5.05 13.05 3.07
C ASN A 96 -5.06 11.54 2.89
N THR A 97 -6.25 10.96 2.71
CA THR A 97 -6.38 9.54 2.37
C THR A 97 -6.10 9.35 0.88
N ARG A 98 -5.14 8.48 0.57
CA ARG A 98 -4.71 8.13 -0.77
C ARG A 98 -5.05 6.69 -1.10
N VAL A 99 -5.29 6.45 -2.37
CA VAL A 99 -5.51 5.11 -2.94
C VAL A 99 -4.39 4.82 -3.93
N SER A 100 -3.74 3.69 -3.74
CA SER A 100 -2.66 3.21 -4.59
C SER A 100 -2.98 1.86 -5.21
N GLY A 101 -2.72 1.76 -6.51
CA GLY A 101 -3.14 0.65 -7.35
C GLY A 101 -4.61 0.75 -7.78
N SER A 102 -4.99 -0.15 -8.65
CA SER A 102 -6.37 -0.36 -9.11
C SER A 102 -6.60 -1.85 -9.39
N PRO A 103 -7.84 -2.30 -9.63
CA PRO A 103 -8.09 -3.68 -10.07
C PRO A 103 -7.31 -4.07 -11.33
N ASP A 104 -7.15 -3.13 -12.28
CA ASP A 104 -6.39 -3.36 -13.52
C ASP A 104 -4.87 -3.28 -13.33
N TYR A 105 -4.42 -2.52 -12.32
CA TYR A 105 -3.02 -2.31 -11.99
C TYR A 105 -2.78 -2.48 -10.48
N PRO A 106 -2.86 -3.71 -9.97
CA PRO A 106 -2.81 -3.94 -8.54
C PRO A 106 -1.39 -3.89 -7.97
N LEU A 107 -1.31 -3.74 -6.66
CA LEU A 107 -0.06 -3.82 -5.92
C LEU A 107 0.19 -5.25 -5.44
N THR A 108 1.43 -5.68 -5.54
CA THR A 108 1.93 -6.94 -4.99
C THR A 108 2.64 -6.66 -3.67
N PHE A 109 2.36 -7.48 -2.66
CA PHE A 109 3.03 -7.41 -1.36
C PHE A 109 4.29 -8.28 -1.34
N SER A 110 5.34 -7.78 -0.70
CA SER A 110 6.56 -8.54 -0.40
C SER A 110 7.17 -8.09 0.92
N PHE A 111 7.98 -8.94 1.55
CA PHE A 111 8.67 -8.59 2.78
C PHE A 111 9.95 -9.40 2.96
N GLU A 112 10.85 -8.83 3.76
CA GLU A 112 12.07 -9.47 4.25
C GLU A 112 12.20 -9.23 5.76
N ILE A 113 12.76 -10.19 6.49
CA ILE A 113 13.03 -10.05 7.92
C ILE A 113 14.43 -9.49 8.10
N GLY A 114 14.57 -8.35 8.77
CA GLY A 114 15.87 -7.72 9.04
C GLY A 114 15.85 -6.89 10.30
N GLY A 115 16.84 -7.09 11.18
CA GLY A 115 16.97 -6.34 12.43
C GLY A 115 15.80 -6.53 13.39
N GLY A 116 15.18 -7.72 13.41
CA GLY A 116 14.02 -8.03 14.27
C GLY A 116 12.69 -7.39 13.83
N LEU A 117 12.62 -6.85 12.61
CA LEU A 117 11.42 -6.27 12.01
C LEU A 117 11.16 -6.89 10.64
N TYR A 118 9.91 -6.81 10.18
CA TYR A 118 9.60 -7.03 8.77
C TYR A 118 9.80 -5.72 8.00
N ASN A 119 10.64 -5.76 6.98
CA ASN A 119 10.75 -4.70 5.97
C ASN A 119 9.80 -5.07 4.82
N CYS A 120 8.68 -4.37 4.73
CA CYS A 120 7.62 -4.65 3.78
C CYS A 120 7.68 -3.69 2.60
N THR A 121 7.31 -4.19 1.43
CA THR A 121 7.18 -3.42 0.20
C THR A 121 5.87 -3.77 -0.49
N LEU A 122 5.09 -2.76 -0.85
CA LEU A 122 4.06 -2.86 -1.86
C LEU A 122 4.58 -2.29 -3.16
N SER A 123 4.50 -3.07 -4.23
CA SER A 123 4.97 -2.66 -5.54
C SER A 123 3.97 -2.94 -6.64
N GLY A 124 3.87 -2.04 -7.60
CA GLY A 124 3.08 -2.22 -8.80
C GLY A 124 3.38 -1.13 -9.81
N THR A 125 2.60 -1.10 -10.88
CA THR A 125 2.66 -0.04 -11.88
C THR A 125 1.29 0.63 -11.97
N GLY A 126 1.20 1.73 -12.71
CA GLY A 126 -0.08 2.36 -12.99
C GLY A 126 0.05 3.56 -13.93
N PRO A 127 -1.08 4.04 -14.48
CA PRO A 127 -1.09 5.15 -15.43
C PRO A 127 -0.91 6.52 -14.77
N GLY A 128 -0.95 6.61 -13.44
CA GLY A 128 -0.91 7.89 -12.73
C GLY A 128 -0.39 7.80 -11.30
N VAL A 129 -0.27 8.98 -10.68
CA VAL A 129 0.02 9.14 -9.25
C VAL A 129 -1.14 8.60 -8.39
N ASP A 130 -0.87 8.36 -7.11
CA ASP A 130 -1.90 7.91 -6.17
C ASP A 130 -3.06 8.94 -6.04
N ALA A 131 -4.27 8.45 -6.27
CA ALA A 131 -5.48 9.25 -6.23
C ALA A 131 -5.94 9.51 -4.80
N PHE A 132 -6.77 10.53 -4.61
CA PHE A 132 -7.42 10.83 -3.34
C PHE A 132 -8.65 9.95 -3.15
N LEU A 133 -8.92 9.49 -1.93
CA LEU A 133 -10.21 8.89 -1.59
C LEU A 133 -11.25 9.98 -1.30
#